data_AF-A0A953SAE1-F1
#
_entry.id   AF-A0A953SAE1-F1
#
_cell.length_a   1.000
_cell.length_b   1.000
_cell.length_c   1.000
_cell.angle_alpha   90.00
_cell.angle_beta   90.00
_cell.angle_gamma   90.00
#
_symmetry.space_group_name_H-M   'P 1'
#
loop_
_entity.id
_entity.type
_entity.pdbx_description
1 polymer ?
#
loop_
_entity_poly.entity_id
_entity_poly.type
_entity_poly.pdbx_seq_one_letter_code
_entity_poly.pdbx_strand_id
1 'polypeptide(L)'
;MSEPSSHLKSDQGLSRRNLLQGTAAGVAASLAGPALSGWSQAGQSTRSSTPGKSAATLTPADMPKAWSLEEMQRRWQITRQKMKENQLDCLLVPQHHSGEMIAERMDGDADVEWLTGNGLPFKYVIFPLVGKITAISTGQVRGTPEEKLCAERGIEIRIPQETAMWSSAIIDSLREKNMTEARIGVTNLAEAPRQPEGEISYTTYDRILKAFPQAKFSSAG
;
A
#
# COMPACT_ATOMS: atom_id res chain seq x y z
N MET A 1 -9.44 -64.78 -31.95
CA MET A 1 -9.08 -63.43 -31.46
C MET A 1 -10.01 -62.43 -32.13
N SER A 2 -10.41 -61.41 -31.38
CA SER A 2 -11.76 -60.84 -31.30
C SER A 2 -12.10 -59.76 -32.34
N GLU A 3 -13.40 -59.73 -32.70
CA GLU A 3 -14.38 -58.61 -32.88
C GLU A 3 -13.99 -57.16 -33.30
N PRO A 4 -14.97 -56.39 -33.84
CA PRO A 4 -14.75 -55.35 -34.85
C PRO A 4 -14.57 -53.93 -34.27
N SER A 5 -13.86 -53.07 -35.01
CA SER A 5 -13.74 -51.64 -34.69
C SER A 5 -14.81 -50.83 -35.41
N SER A 6 -15.60 -50.12 -34.61
CA SER A 6 -16.74 -49.32 -35.01
C SER A 6 -16.54 -47.84 -34.65
N HIS A 7 -17.23 -46.98 -35.41
CA HIS A 7 -17.68 -45.63 -35.10
C HIS A 7 -16.67 -44.48 -34.87
N LEU A 8 -16.60 -43.64 -35.92
CA LEU A 8 -16.65 -42.17 -35.92
C LEU A 8 -17.22 -41.55 -34.62
N LYS A 9 -16.47 -40.61 -34.02
CA LYS A 9 -17.01 -39.47 -33.26
C LYS A 9 -15.93 -38.39 -33.08
N SER A 10 -15.95 -37.40 -33.94
CA SER A 10 -15.44 -36.05 -33.63
C SER A 10 -16.28 -35.07 -34.42
N ASP A 11 -17.08 -34.28 -33.72
CA ASP A 11 -17.28 -32.84 -33.99
C ASP A 11 -18.60 -32.41 -33.34
N GLN A 12 -18.52 -31.75 -32.18
CA GLN A 12 -19.49 -30.73 -31.79
C GLN A 12 -18.74 -29.67 -30.98
N GLY A 13 -18.25 -28.67 -31.71
CA GLY A 13 -17.72 -27.43 -31.17
C GLY A 13 -18.76 -26.69 -30.32
N LEU A 14 -18.32 -26.23 -29.15
CA LEU A 14 -19.09 -25.33 -28.30
C LEU A 14 -19.07 -23.92 -28.93
N SER A 15 -20.15 -23.60 -29.64
CA SER A 15 -20.37 -22.29 -30.26
C SER A 15 -20.68 -21.22 -29.21
N ARG A 16 -19.97 -20.08 -29.30
CA ARG A 16 -20.04 -18.88 -28.45
C ARG A 16 -21.40 -18.18 -28.36
N ARG A 17 -22.48 -18.74 -28.93
CA ARG A 17 -23.84 -18.16 -28.95
C ARG A 17 -24.80 -18.68 -27.88
N ASN A 18 -24.42 -19.65 -27.05
CA ASN A 18 -25.30 -20.24 -26.03
C ASN A 18 -25.15 -19.64 -24.61
N LEU A 19 -24.49 -18.48 -24.44
CA LEU A 19 -24.16 -17.92 -23.13
C LEU A 19 -24.92 -16.63 -22.77
N LEU A 20 -26.00 -16.29 -23.47
CA LEU A 20 -26.74 -15.02 -23.27
C LEU A 20 -28.26 -15.16 -23.14
N GLN A 21 -28.78 -16.28 -22.60
CA GLN A 21 -30.20 -16.39 -22.27
C GLN A 21 -30.43 -17.01 -20.89
N GLY A 22 -31.08 -16.24 -20.02
CA GLY A 22 -31.55 -16.63 -18.68
C GLY A 22 -30.88 -15.78 -17.59
N THR A 23 -31.57 -15.05 -16.72
CA THR A 23 -32.98 -15.06 -16.30
C THR A 23 -33.28 -13.75 -15.57
N ALA A 24 -34.38 -13.08 -15.92
CA ALA A 24 -34.98 -12.00 -15.15
C ALA A 24 -36.12 -12.57 -14.29
N ALA A 25 -36.00 -12.41 -12.98
CA ALA A 25 -37.05 -12.52 -11.96
C ALA A 25 -36.41 -11.95 -10.69
N GLY A 26 -36.95 -11.03 -9.90
CA GLY A 26 -38.31 -10.53 -9.71
C GLY A 26 -38.35 -10.20 -8.22
N VAL A 27 -38.39 -8.92 -7.84
CA VAL A 27 -38.59 -8.52 -6.44
C VAL A 27 -39.70 -7.49 -6.40
N ALA A 28 -40.84 -7.92 -5.88
CA ALA A 28 -42.01 -7.10 -5.63
C ALA A 28 -41.78 -6.19 -4.41
N ALA A 29 -42.27 -4.97 -4.53
CA ALA A 29 -42.37 -3.98 -3.46
C ALA A 29 -43.62 -4.21 -2.60
N SER A 30 -43.57 -3.84 -1.31
CA SER A 30 -44.66 -3.24 -0.48
C SER A 30 -44.09 -2.99 0.93
N LEU A 31 -43.77 -1.74 1.31
CA LEU A 31 -44.61 -0.75 2.03
C LEU A 31 -44.99 -1.13 3.47
N ALA A 32 -44.39 -0.44 4.45
CA ALA A 32 -45.04 -0.06 5.71
C ALA A 32 -44.27 1.07 6.43
N GLY A 33 -44.90 2.25 6.53
CA GLY A 33 -45.21 2.87 7.82
C GLY A 33 -44.13 3.68 8.56
N PRO A 34 -44.38 4.97 8.89
CA PRO A 34 -43.41 5.89 9.46
C PRO A 34 -43.40 5.86 11.00
N ALA A 35 -42.27 6.18 11.64
CA ALA A 35 -42.26 7.02 12.85
C ALA A 35 -40.83 7.39 13.30
N LEU A 36 -40.77 8.55 13.96
CA LEU A 36 -39.74 9.05 14.88
C LEU A 36 -38.61 9.92 14.30
N SER A 37 -38.98 11.20 14.16
CA SER A 37 -38.22 12.35 14.65
C SER A 37 -37.36 12.00 15.87
N GLY A 38 -36.05 12.19 15.79
CA GLY A 38 -35.17 11.93 16.92
C GLY A 38 -33.68 12.04 16.61
N TRP A 39 -33.25 13.06 15.86
CA TRP A 39 -31.84 13.48 15.93
C TRP A 39 -31.72 14.49 17.07
N SER A 40 -31.61 13.93 18.26
CA SER A 40 -31.18 14.63 19.47
C SER A 40 -29.75 15.12 19.27
N GLN A 41 -29.56 16.40 19.61
CA GLN A 41 -28.28 17.06 19.75
C GLN A 41 -27.32 16.21 20.60
N ALA A 42 -26.14 15.95 20.06
CA ALA A 42 -24.98 15.56 20.84
C ALA A 42 -23.83 16.51 20.52
N GLY A 43 -23.53 17.38 21.49
CA GLY A 43 -22.20 17.94 21.75
C GLY A 43 -21.56 18.77 20.64
N GLN A 44 -21.87 20.07 20.60
CA GLN A 44 -20.94 21.06 20.07
C GLN A 44 -19.67 21.05 20.93
N SER A 45 -18.68 20.25 20.53
CA SER A 45 -17.31 20.41 20.97
C SER A 45 -16.84 21.75 20.41
N THR A 46 -16.56 22.71 21.29
CA THR A 46 -16.03 24.03 20.97
C THR A 46 -14.63 23.89 20.37
N ARG A 47 -14.56 23.60 19.07
CA ARG A 47 -13.35 23.83 18.29
C ARG A 47 -13.14 25.33 18.27
N SER A 48 -12.12 25.79 18.99
CA SER A 48 -11.56 27.13 18.83
C SER A 48 -11.08 27.27 17.39
N SER A 49 -11.94 27.80 16.53
CA SER A 49 -11.59 28.15 15.16
C SER A 49 -10.82 29.46 15.23
N THR A 50 -9.53 29.40 14.91
CA THR A 50 -8.83 30.54 14.31
C THR A 50 -9.69 31.05 13.15
N PRO A 51 -9.88 32.37 12.96
CA PRO A 51 -10.77 32.87 11.90
C PRO A 51 -10.21 32.47 10.53
N GLY A 52 -10.74 31.37 9.99
CA GLY A 52 -10.41 30.87 8.67
C GLY A 52 -11.03 31.77 7.62
N LYS A 53 -10.28 32.05 6.55
CA LYS A 53 -10.79 32.73 5.36
C LYS A 53 -12.09 32.04 4.91
N SER A 54 -13.09 32.83 4.53
CA SER A 54 -14.38 32.33 4.05
C SER A 54 -14.17 31.34 2.88
N ALA A 55 -14.93 30.25 2.86
CA ALA A 55 -14.83 29.18 1.87
C ALA A 55 -14.96 29.66 0.40
N ALA A 56 -15.48 30.87 0.19
CA ALA A 56 -15.59 31.53 -1.10
C ALA A 56 -14.24 32.06 -1.68
N THR A 57 -13.11 31.91 -0.98
CA THR A 57 -11.79 32.40 -1.43
C THR A 57 -10.66 31.41 -1.13
N LEU A 58 -10.93 30.11 -1.19
CA LEU A 58 -9.88 29.10 -1.16
C LEU A 58 -9.28 28.96 -2.56
N THR A 59 -8.03 29.40 -2.72
CA THR A 59 -7.26 29.13 -3.94
C THR A 59 -6.51 27.80 -3.80
N PRO A 60 -6.09 27.14 -4.90
CA PRO A 60 -5.24 25.97 -4.81
C PRO A 60 -3.94 26.19 -4.00
N ALA A 61 -3.48 27.44 -3.88
CA ALA A 61 -2.33 27.80 -3.05
C ALA A 61 -2.62 27.76 -1.54
N ASP A 62 -3.90 27.87 -1.13
CA ASP A 62 -4.34 27.76 0.26
C ASP A 62 -4.56 26.29 0.71
N MET A 63 -4.49 25.33 -0.23
CA MET A 63 -4.61 23.91 0.10
C MET A 63 -3.35 23.40 0.81
N PRO A 64 -3.48 22.59 1.88
CA PRO A 64 -2.33 21.93 2.49
C PRO A 64 -1.59 21.11 1.43
N LYS A 65 -0.33 21.46 1.18
CA LYS A 65 0.52 20.77 0.19
C LYS A 65 1.04 19.43 0.71
N ALA A 66 0.88 19.16 2.00
CA ALA A 66 1.34 17.96 2.67
C ALA A 66 0.50 17.66 3.90
N TRP A 67 0.53 16.41 4.35
CA TRP A 67 -0.09 15.96 5.60
C TRP A 67 0.57 16.60 6.83
N SER A 68 -0.22 16.93 7.86
CA SER A 68 0.32 17.47 9.11
C SER A 68 1.11 16.39 9.88
N LEU A 69 1.97 16.81 10.81
CA LEU A 69 2.73 15.87 11.63
C LEU A 69 1.82 15.02 12.52
N GLU A 70 0.74 15.60 13.04
CA GLU A 70 -0.27 14.91 13.85
C GLU A 70 -0.97 13.82 13.04
N GLU A 71 -1.32 14.12 11.78
CA GLU A 71 -1.91 13.13 10.88
C GLU A 71 -0.93 11.99 10.57
N MET A 72 0.36 12.29 10.34
CA MET A 72 1.38 11.26 10.16
C MET A 72 1.52 10.36 11.40
N GLN A 73 1.56 10.95 12.59
CA GLN A 73 1.62 10.20 13.85
C GLN A 73 0.40 9.29 14.02
N ARG A 74 -0.81 9.77 13.69
CA ARG A 74 -2.05 8.97 13.70
C ARG A 74 -1.95 7.78 12.76
N ARG A 75 -1.46 7.99 11.52
CA ARG A 75 -1.26 6.91 10.53
C ARG A 75 -0.29 5.86 11.05
N TRP A 76 0.84 6.29 11.61
CA TRP A 76 1.84 5.37 12.17
C TRP A 76 1.32 4.59 13.36
N GLN A 77 0.51 5.21 14.23
CA GLN A 77 -0.13 4.51 15.34
C GLN A 77 -1.07 3.41 14.84
N ILE A 78 -1.89 3.70 13.82
CA ILE A 78 -2.78 2.71 13.21
C ILE A 78 -1.98 1.57 12.57
N THR A 79 -0.95 1.88 11.79
CA THR A 79 -0.10 0.87 11.16
C THR A 79 0.57 -0.01 12.22
N ARG A 80 1.17 0.58 13.26
CA ARG A 80 1.80 -0.17 14.36
C ARG A 80 0.80 -1.02 15.12
N GLN A 81 -0.42 -0.53 15.31
CA GLN A 81 -1.47 -1.31 15.97
C GLN A 81 -1.81 -2.57 15.16
N LYS A 82 -2.00 -2.43 13.84
CA LYS A 82 -2.18 -3.58 12.94
C LYS A 82 -0.97 -4.51 12.93
N MET A 83 0.25 -3.99 12.97
CA MET A 83 1.46 -4.81 13.07
C MET A 83 1.48 -5.63 14.37
N LYS A 84 1.08 -5.05 15.51
CA LYS A 84 0.97 -5.80 16.78
C LYS A 84 -0.04 -6.94 16.69
N GLU A 85 -1.22 -6.66 16.12
CA GLU A 85 -2.27 -7.65 15.91
C GLU A 85 -1.79 -8.82 15.03
N ASN A 86 -1.03 -8.50 13.98
CA ASN A 86 -0.44 -9.48 13.06
C ASN A 86 0.93 -9.98 13.49
N GLN A 87 1.39 -9.64 14.70
CA GLN A 87 2.64 -10.15 15.25
C GLN A 87 3.86 -9.83 14.35
N LEU A 88 3.92 -8.63 13.80
CA LEU A 88 5.01 -8.15 12.95
C LEU A 88 5.90 -7.17 13.72
N ASP A 89 7.21 -7.34 13.56
CA ASP A 89 8.23 -6.49 14.18
C ASP A 89 8.70 -5.39 13.22
N CYS A 90 8.53 -5.61 11.90
CA CYS A 90 8.82 -4.63 10.86
C CYS A 90 7.93 -4.85 9.63
N LEU A 91 7.66 -3.79 8.89
CA LEU A 91 7.15 -3.84 7.52
C LEU A 91 8.25 -3.42 6.53
N LEU A 92 8.34 -4.15 5.42
CA LEU A 92 9.07 -3.76 4.22
C LEU A 92 8.05 -3.44 3.13
N VAL A 93 7.97 -2.18 2.74
CA VAL A 93 6.96 -1.68 1.81
C VAL A 93 7.66 -1.28 0.51
N PRO A 94 7.64 -2.13 -0.53
CA PRO A 94 8.13 -1.76 -1.86
C PRO A 94 7.19 -0.74 -2.52
N GLN A 95 7.76 0.14 -3.34
CA GLN A 95 6.98 1.01 -4.21
C GLN A 95 6.20 0.16 -5.23
N HIS A 96 4.91 0.43 -5.41
CA HIS A 96 4.12 -0.05 -6.53
C HIS A 96 4.77 0.39 -7.85
N HIS A 97 5.05 -0.57 -8.72
CA HIS A 97 5.44 -0.27 -10.09
C HIS A 97 4.24 0.34 -10.81
N SER A 98 4.43 1.51 -11.41
CA SER A 98 3.56 1.96 -12.49
C SER A 98 3.73 0.96 -13.63
N GLY A 99 2.86 -0.04 -13.74
CA GLY A 99 2.90 -1.00 -14.86
C GLY A 99 3.01 -0.30 -16.23
N GLU A 100 3.38 -1.06 -17.27
CA GLU A 100 3.67 -0.57 -18.63
C GLU A 100 2.59 0.37 -19.23
N MET A 101 1.36 0.29 -18.74
CA MET A 101 0.23 1.06 -19.25
C MET A 101 0.17 2.51 -18.74
N ILE A 102 0.98 2.91 -17.75
CA ILE A 102 0.90 4.28 -17.20
C ILE A 102 2.29 4.79 -16.80
N ALA A 103 3.19 4.94 -17.77
CA ALA A 103 4.49 5.60 -17.59
C ALA A 103 4.37 7.05 -17.07
N GLU A 104 3.16 7.63 -17.12
CA GLU A 104 2.84 9.00 -16.70
C GLU A 104 2.23 9.08 -15.29
N ARG A 105 2.00 7.95 -14.59
CA ARG A 105 1.46 7.99 -13.23
C ARG A 105 2.52 8.51 -12.27
N MET A 106 2.40 9.80 -11.97
CA MET A 106 3.08 10.45 -10.85
C MET A 106 2.29 10.31 -9.54
N ASP A 107 1.08 9.75 -9.60
CA ASP A 107 0.26 9.38 -8.46
C ASP A 107 1.09 8.43 -7.59
N GLY A 108 1.46 8.90 -6.40
CA GLY A 108 2.34 8.18 -5.49
C GLY A 108 1.82 6.78 -5.20
N ASP A 109 2.74 5.89 -4.82
CA ASP A 109 2.34 4.64 -4.19
C ASP A 109 1.58 5.00 -2.90
N ALA A 110 0.34 4.53 -2.80
CA ALA A 110 -0.55 4.85 -1.69
C ALA A 110 -0.04 4.35 -0.34
N ASP A 111 0.66 3.21 -0.29
CA ASP A 111 1.24 2.65 0.93
C ASP A 111 2.47 3.46 1.34
N VAL A 112 3.34 3.80 0.39
CA VAL A 112 4.51 4.64 0.62
C VAL A 112 4.09 6.05 1.04
N GLU A 113 3.10 6.65 0.37
CA GLU A 113 2.56 7.97 0.72
C GLU A 113 1.82 7.92 2.06
N TRP A 114 1.12 6.84 2.38
CA TRP A 114 0.51 6.66 3.70
C TRP A 114 1.55 6.76 4.82
N LEU A 115 2.71 6.13 4.62
CA LEU A 115 3.77 6.06 5.63
C LEU A 115 4.70 7.27 5.65
N THR A 116 4.95 7.89 4.51
CA THR A 116 5.91 9.00 4.40
C THR A 116 5.24 10.37 4.32
N GLY A 117 3.97 10.39 3.94
CA GLY A 117 3.20 11.58 3.62
C GLY A 117 3.64 12.28 2.34
N ASN A 118 4.40 11.59 1.47
CA ASN A 118 5.00 12.09 0.23
C ASN A 118 4.92 10.99 -0.86
N GLY A 119 4.52 11.34 -2.09
CA GLY A 119 4.28 10.36 -3.16
C GLY A 119 5.52 9.93 -3.97
N LEU A 120 6.65 10.65 -3.89
CA LEU A 120 7.84 10.44 -4.74
C LEU A 120 9.13 10.87 -3.99
N PRO A 121 10.34 10.39 -4.36
CA PRO A 121 10.67 9.25 -5.22
C PRO A 121 11.14 8.02 -4.39
N PHE A 122 10.42 7.71 -3.30
CA PHE A 122 10.78 6.59 -2.42
C PHE A 122 10.46 5.24 -3.08
N LYS A 123 11.45 4.35 -3.10
CA LYS A 123 11.39 3.00 -3.68
C LYS A 123 11.04 1.92 -2.66
N TYR A 124 11.44 2.12 -1.41
CA TYR A 124 11.14 1.21 -0.31
C TYR A 124 10.96 1.99 0.98
N VAL A 125 10.08 1.52 1.86
CA VAL A 125 9.97 2.00 3.23
C VAL A 125 10.17 0.85 4.20
N ILE A 126 11.09 1.02 5.15
CA ILE A 126 11.32 0.12 6.27
C ILE A 126 10.66 0.75 7.49
N PHE A 127 9.57 0.14 7.93
CA PHE A 127 8.73 0.64 9.00
C PHE A 127 8.80 -0.32 10.20
N PRO A 128 9.67 -0.06 11.19
CA PRO A 128 9.77 -0.91 12.37
C PRO A 128 8.60 -0.65 13.31
N LEU A 129 8.22 -1.68 14.08
CA LEU A 129 7.20 -1.57 15.12
C LEU A 129 7.56 -0.48 16.14
N VAL A 130 8.85 -0.37 16.47
CA VAL A 130 9.42 0.63 17.37
C VAL A 130 10.61 1.31 16.69
N GLY A 131 10.69 2.63 16.79
CA GLY A 131 11.81 3.42 16.29
C GLY A 131 11.50 4.22 15.03
N LYS A 132 12.56 4.69 14.37
CA LYS A 132 12.48 5.57 13.20
C LYS A 132 12.19 4.79 11.92
N ILE A 133 11.37 5.37 11.07
CA ILE A 133 11.08 4.88 9.72
C ILE A 133 12.26 5.22 8.82
N THR A 134 12.62 4.32 7.91
CA THR A 134 13.62 4.59 6.87
C THR A 134 12.94 4.53 5.50
N ALA A 135 13.08 5.58 4.70
CA ALA A 135 12.64 5.64 3.32
C ALA A 135 13.86 5.59 2.39
N ILE A 136 13.90 4.61 1.50
CA ILE A 136 14.97 4.44 0.52
C ILE A 136 14.55 5.12 -0.78
N SER A 137 15.42 5.98 -1.31
CA SER A 137 15.14 6.84 -2.45
C SER A 137 16.27 6.83 -3.48
N THR A 138 16.02 7.44 -4.63
CA THR A 138 17.06 7.81 -5.60
C THR A 138 17.76 9.09 -5.15
N GLY A 139 18.87 9.45 -5.81
CA GLY A 139 19.55 10.74 -5.59
C GLY A 139 18.68 11.98 -5.88
N GLN A 140 17.54 11.81 -6.54
CA GLN A 140 16.65 12.91 -6.93
C GLN A 140 16.02 13.64 -5.72
N VAL A 141 15.95 12.98 -4.56
CA VAL A 141 15.36 13.61 -3.37
C VAL A 141 16.31 14.59 -2.66
N ARG A 142 17.61 14.60 -2.98
CA ARG A 142 18.58 15.47 -2.29
C ARG A 142 18.31 16.96 -2.56
N GLY A 143 18.26 17.76 -1.49
CA GLY A 143 18.01 19.19 -1.52
C GLY A 143 16.56 19.57 -1.82
N THR A 144 15.65 18.61 -1.88
CA THR A 144 14.24 18.85 -2.20
C THR A 144 13.42 19.22 -0.96
N PRO A 145 12.28 19.92 -1.11
CA PRO A 145 11.33 20.12 -0.01
C PRO A 145 10.90 18.81 0.66
N GLU A 146 10.80 17.72 -0.10
CA GLU A 146 10.41 16.40 0.37
C GLU A 146 11.46 15.80 1.33
N GLU A 147 12.76 15.98 1.04
CA GLU A 147 13.84 15.56 1.96
C GLU A 147 13.73 16.30 3.29
N LYS A 148 13.53 17.62 3.23
CA LYS A 148 13.37 18.45 4.44
C LYS A 148 12.14 18.01 5.24
N LEU A 149 11.03 17.77 4.57
CA LEU A 149 9.77 17.35 5.19
C LEU A 149 9.89 15.96 5.85
N CYS A 150 10.59 15.02 5.23
CA CYS A 150 10.91 13.74 5.85
C CYS A 150 11.76 13.92 7.12
N ALA A 151 12.77 14.79 7.08
CA ALA A 151 13.60 15.09 8.24
C ALA A 151 12.79 15.72 9.39
N GLU A 152 11.90 16.68 9.09
CA GLU A 152 10.97 17.30 10.05
C GLU A 152 10.03 16.27 10.69
N ARG A 153 9.64 15.24 9.93
CA ARG A 153 8.83 14.09 10.41
C ARG A 153 9.66 13.03 11.14
N GLY A 154 10.99 13.11 11.14
CA GLY A 154 11.85 12.08 11.73
C GLY A 154 11.95 10.78 10.91
N ILE A 155 11.64 10.85 9.62
CA ILE A 155 11.88 9.79 8.63
C ILE A 155 13.33 9.91 8.16
N GLU A 156 14.07 8.82 8.30
CA GLU A 156 15.43 8.72 7.77
C GLU A 156 15.38 8.45 6.26
N ILE A 157 16.08 9.25 5.46
CA ILE A 157 16.22 8.98 4.03
C ILE A 157 17.54 8.27 3.77
N ARG A 158 17.49 7.21 2.96
CA ARG A 158 18.68 6.53 2.43
C ARG A 158 18.71 6.54 0.92
N ILE A 159 19.90 6.75 0.39
CA ILE A 159 20.17 6.71 -1.04
C ILE A 159 21.30 5.69 -1.22
N PRO A 160 21.05 4.54 -1.89
CA PRO A 160 22.09 3.55 -2.14
C PRO A 160 23.28 4.17 -2.89
N GLN A 161 24.49 3.73 -2.56
CA GLN A 161 25.71 4.20 -3.23
C GLN A 161 25.75 3.76 -4.70
N GLU A 162 25.29 2.54 -4.97
CA GLU A 162 25.16 1.99 -6.31
C GLU A 162 23.71 2.11 -6.78
N THR A 163 23.52 2.70 -7.96
CA THR A 163 22.19 2.88 -8.55
C THR A 163 21.50 1.53 -8.73
N ALA A 164 20.23 1.44 -8.36
CA ALA A 164 19.38 0.25 -8.46
C ALA A 164 19.78 -0.96 -7.60
N MET A 165 20.84 -0.85 -6.78
CA MET A 165 21.19 -1.85 -5.77
C MET A 165 20.40 -1.61 -4.47
N TRP A 166 19.08 -1.76 -4.52
CA TRP A 166 18.20 -1.48 -3.37
C TRP A 166 18.44 -2.42 -2.20
N SER A 167 18.82 -3.67 -2.49
CA SER A 167 19.03 -4.70 -1.47
C SER A 167 20.04 -4.31 -0.40
N SER A 168 21.14 -3.61 -0.76
CA SER A 168 22.15 -3.22 0.22
C SER A 168 21.61 -2.21 1.23
N ALA A 169 20.93 -1.16 0.76
CA ALA A 169 20.32 -0.16 1.64
C ALA A 169 19.21 -0.75 2.54
N ILE A 170 18.43 -1.71 2.03
CA ILE A 170 17.43 -2.44 2.83
C ILE A 170 18.13 -3.26 3.91
N ILE A 171 19.16 -4.04 3.54
CA ILE A 171 19.91 -4.90 4.47
C ILE A 171 20.57 -4.06 5.57
N ASP A 172 21.21 -2.96 5.23
CA ASP A 172 21.85 -2.09 6.22
C ASP A 172 20.82 -1.50 7.18
N SER A 173 19.68 -1.03 6.64
CA SER A 173 18.60 -0.48 7.46
C SER A 173 18.00 -1.52 8.43
N LEU A 174 17.77 -2.75 7.97
CA LEU A 174 17.26 -3.83 8.80
C LEU A 174 18.26 -4.26 9.88
N ARG A 175 19.57 -4.30 9.56
CA ARG A 175 20.62 -4.61 10.55
C ARG A 175 20.70 -3.56 11.65
N GLU A 176 20.71 -2.28 11.29
CA GLU A 176 20.78 -1.18 12.26
C GLU A 176 19.55 -1.12 13.18
N LYS A 177 18.41 -1.61 12.69
CA LYS A 177 17.18 -1.75 13.47
C LYS A 177 17.10 -3.06 14.26
N ASN A 178 18.15 -3.88 14.27
CA ASN A 178 18.22 -5.18 14.95
C ASN A 178 17.16 -6.19 14.48
N MET A 179 16.89 -6.23 13.16
CA MET A 179 15.86 -7.10 12.57
C MET A 179 16.38 -8.48 12.17
N THR A 180 17.47 -8.95 12.77
CA THR A 180 18.15 -10.20 12.35
C THR A 180 17.32 -11.46 12.56
N GLU A 181 16.44 -11.46 13.55
CA GLU A 181 15.55 -12.58 13.91
C GLU A 181 14.07 -12.15 13.92
N ALA A 182 13.76 -11.03 13.28
CA ALA A 182 12.45 -10.39 13.32
C ALA A 182 11.40 -11.09 12.44
N ARG A 183 10.13 -10.86 12.75
CA ARG A 183 8.99 -11.16 11.86
C ARG A 183 8.72 -9.95 10.98
N ILE A 184 9.03 -10.08 9.70
CA ILE A 184 8.98 -8.99 8.72
C ILE A 184 7.82 -9.25 7.76
N GLY A 185 6.84 -8.35 7.77
CA GLY A 185 5.78 -8.31 6.77
C GLY A 185 6.27 -7.59 5.53
N VAL A 186 6.06 -8.17 4.35
CA VAL A 186 6.36 -7.54 3.07
C VAL A 186 5.04 -7.23 2.37
N THR A 187 4.76 -5.95 2.13
CA THR A 187 3.54 -5.58 1.40
C THR A 187 3.72 -5.90 -0.08
N ASN A 188 2.62 -6.24 -0.74
CA ASN A 188 2.63 -6.59 -2.16
C ASN A 188 3.67 -7.68 -2.50
N LEU A 189 3.83 -8.69 -1.63
CA LEU A 189 4.78 -9.79 -1.85
C LEU A 189 4.22 -10.84 -2.84
N ALA A 190 2.95 -11.18 -2.68
CA ALA A 190 2.22 -12.12 -3.54
C ALA A 190 0.71 -11.90 -3.32
N GLU A 191 -0.10 -12.31 -4.30
CA GLU A 191 -1.58 -12.31 -4.21
C GLU A 191 -2.22 -10.93 -3.98
N ALA A 192 -1.51 -9.84 -4.29
CA ALA A 192 -2.09 -8.51 -4.19
C ALA A 192 -3.11 -8.30 -5.32
N PRO A 193 -4.30 -7.70 -5.05
CA PRO A 193 -5.38 -7.60 -6.04
C PRO A 193 -5.01 -6.94 -7.38
N ARG A 194 -3.97 -6.10 -7.38
CA ARG A 194 -3.47 -5.40 -8.56
C ARG A 194 -2.13 -5.94 -9.08
N GLN A 195 -1.47 -6.81 -8.30
CA GLN A 195 -0.11 -7.30 -8.53
C GLN A 195 0.01 -8.74 -8.01
N PRO A 196 -0.52 -9.72 -8.74
CA PRO A 196 -0.53 -11.12 -8.28
C PRO A 196 0.89 -11.67 -8.07
N GLU A 197 1.87 -11.15 -8.81
CA GLU A 197 3.29 -11.53 -8.73
C GLU A 197 4.11 -10.69 -7.73
N GLY A 198 3.48 -9.71 -7.08
CA GLY A 198 4.13 -8.79 -6.16
C GLY A 198 5.01 -7.72 -6.82
N GLU A 199 5.62 -6.88 -5.99
CA GLU A 199 6.35 -5.66 -6.43
C GLU A 199 7.86 -5.72 -6.17
N ILE A 200 8.30 -6.63 -5.30
CA ILE A 200 9.71 -6.77 -4.99
C ILE A 200 10.39 -7.67 -6.02
N SER A 201 11.43 -7.16 -6.70
CA SER A 201 12.18 -7.99 -7.65
C SER A 201 12.81 -9.20 -6.95
N TYR A 202 12.83 -10.34 -7.65
CA TYR A 202 13.39 -11.60 -7.15
C TYR A 202 14.81 -11.42 -6.61
N THR A 203 15.69 -10.76 -7.36
CA THR A 203 17.09 -10.57 -6.94
C THR A 203 17.22 -9.73 -5.68
N THR A 204 16.38 -8.69 -5.50
CA THR A 204 16.37 -7.91 -4.26
C THR A 204 15.92 -8.78 -3.09
N TYR A 205 14.83 -9.52 -3.26
CA TYR A 205 14.24 -10.33 -2.20
C TYR A 205 15.15 -11.49 -1.79
N ASP A 206 15.71 -12.24 -2.76
CA ASP A 206 16.65 -13.34 -2.52
C ASP A 206 17.89 -12.88 -1.72
N ARG A 207 18.45 -11.71 -2.05
CA ARG A 207 19.59 -11.15 -1.30
C ARG A 207 19.20 -10.80 0.14
N ILE A 208 18.00 -10.28 0.37
CA ILE A 208 17.48 -10.00 1.72
C ILE A 208 17.32 -11.29 2.51
N LEU A 209 16.68 -12.32 1.93
CA LEU A 209 16.50 -13.62 2.58
C LEU A 209 17.84 -14.25 2.98
N LYS A 210 18.83 -14.22 2.08
CA LYS A 210 20.19 -14.71 2.35
C LYS A 210 20.91 -13.93 3.45
N ALA A 211 20.64 -12.64 3.57
CA ALA A 211 21.26 -11.78 4.59
C ALA A 211 20.63 -11.95 5.99
N PHE A 212 19.40 -12.45 6.06
CA PHE A 212 18.64 -12.63 7.31
C PHE A 212 18.02 -14.03 7.41
N PRO A 213 18.85 -15.09 7.49
CA PRO A 213 18.36 -16.48 7.49
C PRO A 213 17.49 -16.82 8.72
N GLN A 214 17.60 -16.04 9.80
CA GLN A 214 16.86 -16.24 11.04
C GLN A 214 15.58 -15.39 11.12
N ALA A 215 15.41 -14.40 10.23
CA ALA A 215 14.20 -13.59 10.17
C ALA A 215 13.09 -14.35 9.43
N LYS A 216 11.84 -14.09 9.79
CA LYS A 216 10.66 -14.69 9.17
C LYS A 216 9.98 -13.66 8.28
N PHE A 217 9.91 -13.94 6.99
CA PHE A 217 9.23 -13.07 6.02
C PHE A 217 7.85 -13.63 5.67
N SER A 218 6.85 -12.75 5.58
CA SER A 218 5.47 -13.12 5.21
C SER A 218 4.80 -11.99 4.44
N SER A 219 3.78 -12.31 3.64
CA SER A 219 2.98 -11.28 2.97
C SER A 219 2.18 -10.48 4.02
N ALA A 220 2.12 -9.16 3.84
CA ALA A 220 1.31 -8.26 4.66
C ALA A 220 0.32 -7.50 3.76
N GLY A 221 -0.98 -7.67 4.01
CA GLY A 221 -2.08 -7.03 3.27
C GLY A 221 -3.06 -6.30 4.19
#